data_AF-A0A5N8WL91-F1
#
_entry.id   AF-A0A5N8WL91-F1
#
_cell.length_a   1.000
_cell.length_b   1.000
_cell.length_c   1.000
_cell.angle_alpha   90.00
_cell.angle_beta   90.00
_cell.angle_gamma   90.00
#
_symmetry.space_group_name_H-M   'P 1'
#
loop_
_entity.id
_entity.type
_entity.pdbx_description
1 polymer ?
#
loop_
_entity_poly.entity_id
_entity_poly.type
_entity_poly.pdbx_seq_one_letter_code
_entity_poly.pdbx_strand_id
1 'polypeptide(L)'
;MWWRSTVATTVSEGGRDADRYRSAQFGLSRLLVRDVRGLRRLIIPSRLRTSVPDWIAAVHAVVEQYAQTSAALSAEFYDAQRDAAGVPGTFTVPVADPPPEGRTEASLRWATKDVWERDPDVATAAQLEPLDVRLEQAERKAELVVQKLVADTGRDTVLEAVRQDRQATAWARSAALGACAFCKMLSSRGAVFAQDTVGFRAHDGCHCAATPVFAGQRFELSPHAREWARLYQEYAAGHSGSQLARFRRALAEHDQYPLPGSF
;
A
#
# COMPACT_ATOMS: atom_id res chain seq x y z
N MET A 1 28.71 -25.13 -30.40
CA MET A 1 28.38 -24.16 -29.33
C MET A 1 26.88 -23.91 -29.39
N TRP A 2 26.10 -24.67 -28.63
CA TRP A 2 24.64 -24.62 -28.69
C TRP A 2 24.15 -23.50 -27.76
N TRP A 3 23.76 -22.37 -28.34
CA TRP A 3 23.01 -21.35 -27.62
C TRP A 3 21.63 -21.92 -27.33
N ARG A 4 21.43 -22.46 -26.12
CA ARG A 4 20.07 -22.73 -25.63
C ARG A 4 19.40 -21.36 -25.49
N SER A 5 18.51 -21.06 -26.42
CA SER A 5 17.57 -19.95 -26.28
C SER A 5 16.78 -20.22 -25.00
N THR A 6 17.14 -19.54 -23.92
CA THR A 6 16.48 -19.72 -22.63
C THR A 6 15.14 -19.01 -22.80
N VAL A 7 14.06 -19.78 -22.94
CA VAL A 7 12.71 -19.22 -23.08
C VAL A 7 12.46 -18.39 -21.84
N ALA A 8 12.25 -17.09 -22.03
CA ALA A 8 11.96 -16.18 -20.93
C ALA A 8 10.65 -16.64 -20.27
N THR A 9 10.68 -16.90 -18.96
CA THR A 9 9.46 -17.14 -18.19
C THR A 9 8.67 -15.83 -18.07
N THR A 10 7.36 -15.90 -17.89
CA THR A 10 6.52 -14.70 -17.78
C THR A 10 6.12 -14.46 -16.33
N VAL A 11 5.97 -13.19 -15.96
CA VAL A 11 5.47 -12.76 -14.66
C VAL A 11 4.49 -11.60 -14.84
N SER A 12 3.48 -11.51 -13.98
CA SER A 12 2.46 -10.46 -14.03
C SER A 12 2.14 -9.99 -12.60
N GLU A 13 1.53 -8.80 -12.50
CA GLU A 13 0.92 -8.31 -11.26
C GLU A 13 -0.41 -8.98 -10.89
N GLY A 14 -0.87 -9.91 -11.72
CA GLY A 14 -1.94 -10.88 -11.42
C GLY A 14 -1.45 -12.33 -11.49
N GLY A 15 -2.33 -13.27 -11.15
CA GLY A 15 -2.00 -14.70 -11.13
C GLY A 15 -1.93 -15.25 -9.70
N ARG A 16 -1.80 -16.57 -9.58
CA ARG A 16 -2.01 -17.32 -8.33
C ARG A 16 -1.30 -16.73 -7.12
N ASP A 17 0.01 -16.49 -7.21
CA ASP A 17 0.80 -16.06 -6.05
C ASP A 17 0.55 -14.58 -5.71
N ALA A 18 0.43 -13.73 -6.73
CA ALA A 18 0.05 -12.33 -6.54
C ALA A 18 -1.35 -12.19 -5.92
N ASP A 19 -2.31 -13.02 -6.35
CA ASP A 19 -3.68 -13.02 -5.84
C ASP A 19 -3.77 -13.60 -4.42
N ARG A 20 -2.99 -14.64 -4.12
CA ARG A 20 -2.86 -15.19 -2.76
C ARG A 20 -2.27 -14.17 -1.81
N TYR A 21 -1.14 -13.55 -2.17
CA TYR A 21 -0.48 -12.52 -1.38
C TYR A 21 -1.41 -11.32 -1.13
N ARG A 22 -2.07 -10.83 -2.19
CA ARG A 22 -3.03 -9.72 -2.07
C ARG A 22 -4.17 -10.09 -1.11
N SER A 23 -4.74 -11.29 -1.24
CA SER A 23 -5.81 -11.77 -0.36
C SER A 23 -5.36 -11.88 1.10
N ALA A 24 -4.14 -12.34 1.34
CA ALA A 24 -3.56 -12.42 2.68
C ALA A 24 -3.36 -11.03 3.30
N GLN A 25 -2.78 -10.06 2.56
CA GLN A 25 -2.62 -8.68 3.04
C GLN A 25 -3.97 -7.99 3.32
N PHE A 26 -5.00 -8.26 2.50
CA PHE A 26 -6.36 -7.79 2.78
C PHE A 26 -6.96 -8.43 4.03
N GLY A 27 -6.80 -9.74 4.21
CA GLY A 27 -7.24 -10.45 5.41
C GLY A 27 -6.58 -9.89 6.68
N LEU A 28 -5.27 -9.68 6.62
CA LEU A 28 -4.48 -9.07 7.69
C LEU A 28 -4.99 -7.66 8.04
N SER A 29 -5.27 -6.83 7.03
CA SER A 29 -5.81 -5.48 7.21
C SER A 29 -7.18 -5.48 7.90
N ARG A 30 -8.04 -6.48 7.62
CA ARG A 30 -9.36 -6.61 8.27
C ARG A 30 -9.24 -6.97 9.75
N LEU A 31 -8.31 -7.87 10.08
CA LEU A 31 -8.03 -8.25 11.46
C LEU A 31 -7.41 -7.09 12.25
N LEU A 32 -6.47 -6.36 11.65
CA LEU A 32 -5.88 -5.14 12.20
C LEU A 32 -6.96 -4.12 12.59
N VAL A 33 -7.85 -3.79 11.65
CA VAL A 33 -8.94 -2.83 11.90
C VAL A 33 -9.88 -3.31 13.01
N ARG A 34 -10.21 -4.60 13.04
CA ARG A 34 -11.04 -5.17 14.11
C ARG A 34 -10.40 -4.94 15.48
N ASP A 35 -9.10 -5.20 15.61
CA ASP A 35 -8.39 -5.11 16.88
C ASP A 35 -8.20 -3.66 17.31
N VAL A 36 -7.88 -2.75 16.37
CA VAL A 36 -7.79 -1.31 16.62
C VAL A 36 -9.14 -0.71 17.03
N ARG A 37 -10.25 -1.12 16.41
CA ARG A 37 -11.61 -0.75 16.84
C ARG A 37 -11.91 -1.23 18.26
N GLY A 38 -11.42 -2.40 18.65
CA GLY A 38 -11.55 -2.91 20.01
C GLY A 38 -10.89 -2.01 21.05
N LEU A 39 -9.82 -1.29 20.67
CA LEU A 39 -9.12 -0.36 21.55
C LEU A 39 -9.86 0.97 21.77
N ARG A 40 -10.90 1.29 21.00
CA ARG A 40 -11.67 2.55 21.16
C ARG A 40 -12.16 2.79 22.59
N ARG A 41 -12.41 1.71 23.34
CA ARG A 41 -12.82 1.75 24.75
C ARG A 41 -11.81 2.45 25.68
N LEU A 42 -10.56 2.58 25.24
CA LEU A 42 -9.52 3.30 25.97
C LEU A 42 -9.70 4.82 25.85
N ILE A 43 -10.41 5.33 24.84
CA ILE A 43 -10.71 6.75 24.71
C ILE A 43 -11.87 7.09 25.65
N ILE A 44 -11.60 7.94 26.65
CA ILE A 44 -12.57 8.39 27.64
C ILE A 44 -12.89 9.86 27.35
N PRO A 45 -14.10 10.22 26.87
CA PRO A 45 -14.43 11.58 26.44
C PRO A 45 -14.18 12.65 27.52
N SER A 46 -14.40 12.34 28.79
CA SER A 46 -14.15 13.28 29.90
C SER A 46 -12.67 13.42 30.28
N ARG A 47 -11.78 12.59 29.72
CA ARG A 47 -10.35 12.50 30.07
C ARG A 47 -9.45 12.36 28.83
N LEU A 48 -9.80 13.00 27.72
CA LEU A 48 -9.08 12.87 26.44
C LEU A 48 -7.57 13.10 26.56
N ARG A 49 -7.14 14.08 27.38
CA ARG A 49 -5.73 14.44 27.55
C ARG A 49 -4.86 13.28 28.05
N THR A 50 -5.42 12.38 28.86
CA THR A 50 -4.72 11.19 29.35
C THR A 50 -5.07 9.96 28.53
N SER A 51 -6.35 9.80 28.16
CA SER A 51 -6.84 8.57 27.54
C SER A 51 -6.44 8.39 26.07
N VAL A 52 -6.27 9.48 25.31
CA VAL A 52 -5.81 9.40 23.92
C VAL A 52 -4.36 8.93 23.82
N PRO A 53 -3.39 9.47 24.59
CA PRO A 53 -2.05 8.90 24.67
C PRO A 53 -2.02 7.40 25.02
N ASP A 54 -2.81 6.96 26.01
CA ASP A 54 -2.90 5.54 26.38
C ASP A 54 -3.43 4.68 25.22
N TRP A 55 -4.44 5.18 24.50
CA TRP A 55 -4.94 4.54 23.28
C TRP A 55 -3.88 4.48 22.17
N ILE A 56 -3.11 5.55 21.95
CA ILE A 56 -2.03 5.58 20.95
C ILE A 56 -0.98 4.52 21.26
N ALA A 57 -0.54 4.42 22.52
CA ALA A 57 0.44 3.42 22.95
C ALA A 57 -0.08 1.98 22.74
N ALA A 58 -1.36 1.73 23.03
CA ALA A 58 -1.98 0.43 22.78
C ALA A 58 -2.08 0.11 21.27
N VAL A 59 -2.44 1.10 20.43
CA VAL A 59 -2.49 0.92 18.98
C VAL A 59 -1.09 0.66 18.41
N HIS A 60 -0.04 1.30 18.95
CA HIS A 60 1.33 1.06 18.52
C HIS A 60 1.73 -0.41 18.65
N ALA A 61 1.45 -1.04 19.80
CA ALA A 61 1.74 -2.47 20.00
C ALA A 61 1.00 -3.37 19.00
N VAL A 62 -0.25 -3.03 18.65
CA VAL A 62 -1.00 -3.75 17.60
C VAL A 62 -0.35 -3.53 16.23
N VAL A 63 0.02 -2.30 15.87
CA VAL A 63 0.69 -2.00 14.60
C VAL A 63 2.00 -2.78 14.48
N GLU A 64 2.81 -2.86 15.54
CA GLU A 64 4.07 -3.59 15.55
C GLU A 64 3.86 -5.08 15.21
N GLN A 65 2.95 -5.76 15.90
CA GLN A 65 2.64 -7.17 15.68
C GLN A 65 2.15 -7.43 14.23
N TYR A 66 1.24 -6.59 13.74
CA TYR A 66 0.68 -6.75 12.40
C TYR A 66 1.69 -6.38 11.30
N ALA A 67 2.58 -5.42 11.54
CA ALA A 67 3.67 -5.06 10.63
C ALA A 67 4.65 -6.24 10.43
N GLN A 68 5.04 -6.93 11.51
CA GLN A 68 5.87 -8.13 11.43
C GLN A 68 5.20 -9.23 10.59
N THR A 69 3.88 -9.43 10.77
CA THR A 69 3.11 -10.40 9.98
C THR A 69 3.05 -10.00 8.50
N SER A 70 2.85 -8.71 8.21
CA SER A 70 2.85 -8.20 6.83
C SER A 70 4.21 -8.39 6.16
N ALA A 71 5.30 -8.18 6.89
CA ALA A 71 6.66 -8.40 6.42
C ALA A 71 6.94 -9.88 6.11
N ALA A 72 6.51 -10.79 6.99
CA ALA A 72 6.63 -12.23 6.78
C ALA A 72 5.86 -12.71 5.54
N LEU A 73 4.60 -12.28 5.38
CA LEU A 73 3.80 -12.58 4.18
C LEU A 73 4.46 -12.07 2.90
N SER A 74 5.11 -10.90 2.97
CA SER A 74 5.88 -10.34 1.85
C SER A 74 7.14 -11.13 1.53
N ALA A 75 7.84 -11.64 2.54
CA ALA A 75 9.01 -12.49 2.34
C ALA A 75 8.62 -13.81 1.67
N GLU A 76 7.58 -14.48 2.16
CA GLU A 76 7.04 -15.70 1.53
C GLU A 76 6.60 -15.46 0.08
N PHE A 77 5.96 -14.31 -0.19
CA PHE A 77 5.58 -13.93 -1.55
C PHE A 77 6.80 -13.72 -2.44
N TYR A 78 7.85 -13.06 -1.94
CA TYR A 78 9.07 -12.84 -2.70
C TYR A 78 9.77 -14.16 -3.03
N ASP A 79 9.92 -15.06 -2.04
CA ASP A 79 10.52 -16.38 -2.24
C ASP A 79 9.73 -17.20 -3.27
N ALA A 80 8.40 -17.21 -3.19
CA ALA A 80 7.55 -17.88 -4.17
C ALA A 80 7.76 -17.33 -5.60
N GLN A 81 7.88 -16.01 -5.75
CA GLN A 81 8.15 -15.40 -7.05
C GLN A 81 9.55 -15.71 -7.58
N ARG A 82 10.53 -15.76 -6.68
CA ARG A 82 11.92 -16.11 -7.02
C ARG A 82 12.02 -17.57 -7.46
N ASP A 83 11.35 -18.47 -6.75
CA ASP A 83 11.27 -19.89 -7.10
C ASP A 83 10.55 -20.10 -8.44
N ALA A 84 9.44 -19.40 -8.67
CA ALA A 84 8.72 -19.42 -9.95
C ALA A 84 9.56 -18.88 -11.12
N ALA A 85 10.49 -17.95 -10.84
CA ALA A 85 11.44 -17.46 -11.83
C ALA A 85 12.53 -18.48 -12.17
N GLY A 86 12.80 -19.45 -11.30
CA GLY A 86 13.84 -20.46 -11.50
C GLY A 86 15.26 -19.89 -11.51
N VAL A 87 15.47 -18.73 -10.89
CA VAL A 87 16.78 -18.07 -10.86
C VAL A 87 17.77 -18.79 -9.95
N PRO A 88 19.06 -18.86 -10.32
CA PRO A 88 20.04 -19.62 -9.57
C PRO A 88 20.45 -18.93 -8.26
N GLY A 89 21.10 -19.71 -7.39
CA GLY A 89 21.67 -19.23 -6.14
C GLY A 89 20.67 -19.10 -5.00
N THR A 90 21.19 -19.00 -3.79
CA THR A 90 20.40 -18.77 -2.58
C THR A 90 20.26 -17.27 -2.33
N PHE A 91 19.12 -16.88 -1.76
CA PHE A 91 18.86 -15.53 -1.29
C PHE A 91 18.02 -15.64 -0.01
N THR A 92 18.22 -14.73 0.92
CA THR A 92 17.41 -14.64 2.13
C THR A 92 16.77 -13.27 2.14
N VAL A 93 15.44 -13.24 2.16
CA VAL A 93 14.69 -11.98 2.11
C VAL A 93 14.97 -11.16 3.38
N PRO A 94 15.45 -9.91 3.24
CA PRO A 94 15.55 -9.00 4.38
C PRO A 94 14.15 -8.55 4.80
N VAL A 95 13.68 -9.06 5.94
CA VAL A 95 12.39 -8.68 6.52
C VAL A 95 12.52 -7.25 7.08
N ALA A 96 11.63 -6.35 6.66
CA ALA A 96 11.65 -4.97 7.13
C ALA A 96 11.20 -4.87 8.59
N ASP A 97 11.85 -3.96 9.34
CA ASP A 97 11.45 -3.66 10.71
C ASP A 97 10.07 -3.00 10.77
N PRO A 98 9.30 -3.19 11.85
CA PRO A 98 8.09 -2.43 12.12
C PRO A 98 8.33 -0.91 12.09
N PRO A 99 7.29 -0.10 11.83
CA PRO A 99 7.44 1.35 11.87
C PRO A 99 7.91 1.78 13.27
N PRO A 100 8.89 2.69 13.38
CA PRO A 100 9.38 3.13 14.68
C PRO A 100 8.27 3.84 15.46
N GLU A 101 8.32 3.73 16.79
CA GLU A 101 7.27 4.25 17.68
C GLU A 101 6.91 5.71 17.38
N GLY A 102 7.90 6.59 17.25
CA GLY A 102 7.67 8.00 16.95
C GLY A 102 6.95 8.26 15.62
N ARG A 103 7.10 7.39 14.62
CA ARG A 103 6.38 7.50 13.34
C ARG A 103 4.91 7.10 13.51
N THR A 104 4.66 6.04 14.26
CA THR A 104 3.30 5.58 14.58
C THR A 104 2.57 6.59 15.44
N GLU A 105 3.22 7.09 16.50
CA GLU A 105 2.67 8.15 17.37
C GLU A 105 2.33 9.41 16.57
N ALA A 106 3.26 9.92 15.74
CA ALA A 106 3.02 11.12 14.94
C ALA A 106 1.82 10.96 14.00
N SER A 107 1.66 9.78 13.39
CA SER A 107 0.58 9.49 12.47
C SER A 107 -0.77 9.38 13.18
N LEU A 108 -0.80 8.77 14.37
CA LEU A 108 -2.01 8.69 15.20
C LEU A 108 -2.39 10.04 15.81
N ARG A 109 -1.41 10.86 16.23
CA ARG A 109 -1.66 12.25 16.66
C ARG A 109 -2.27 13.09 15.55
N TRP A 110 -1.83 12.90 14.31
CA TRP A 110 -2.47 13.53 13.16
C TRP A 110 -3.91 13.05 12.97
N ALA A 111 -4.17 11.74 13.09
CA ALA A 111 -5.51 11.19 12.96
C ALA A 111 -6.48 11.72 14.03
N THR A 112 -6.00 11.93 15.26
CA THR A 112 -6.80 12.44 16.38
C THR A 112 -6.73 13.96 16.55
N LYS A 113 -6.12 14.71 15.63
CA LYS A 113 -5.88 16.16 15.82
C LYS A 113 -7.15 16.98 16.05
N ASP A 114 -8.28 16.51 15.52
CA ASP A 114 -9.57 17.21 15.55
C ASP A 114 -10.39 16.88 16.81
N VAL A 115 -9.97 15.91 17.64
CA VAL A 115 -10.67 15.59 18.91
C VAL A 115 -10.44 16.66 19.98
N TRP A 116 -9.42 17.49 19.82
CA TRP A 116 -9.05 18.54 20.77
C TRP A 116 -9.87 19.80 20.54
N GLU A 117 -10.39 20.37 21.63
CA GLU A 117 -11.07 21.67 21.61
C GLU A 117 -10.14 22.76 21.05
N ARG A 118 -10.74 23.67 20.29
CA ARG A 118 -10.09 24.84 19.70
C ARG A 118 -10.96 26.06 19.94
N ASP A 119 -10.31 27.21 19.98
CA ASP A 119 -11.00 28.49 19.95
C ASP A 119 -11.87 28.56 18.67
N PRO A 120 -13.18 28.85 18.79
CA PRO A 120 -14.09 28.89 17.66
C PRO A 120 -13.64 29.81 16.51
N ASP A 121 -12.94 30.90 16.82
CA ASP A 121 -12.53 31.90 15.83
C ASP A 121 -11.43 31.39 14.88
N VAL A 122 -10.74 30.30 15.24
CA VAL A 122 -9.67 29.68 14.44
C VAL A 122 -9.92 28.20 14.13
N ALA A 123 -11.04 27.64 14.60
CA ALA A 123 -11.37 26.24 14.39
C ALA A 123 -11.82 25.98 12.94
N THR A 124 -11.43 24.83 12.39
CA THR A 124 -12.02 24.34 11.14
C THR A 124 -13.44 23.85 11.37
N ALA A 125 -14.26 23.77 10.31
CA ALA A 125 -15.61 23.23 10.41
C ALA A 125 -15.64 21.84 11.08
N ALA A 126 -14.70 20.96 10.74
CA ALA A 126 -14.59 19.62 11.36
C ALA A 126 -14.29 19.66 12.87
N GLN A 127 -13.62 20.70 13.37
CA GLN A 127 -13.30 20.85 14.79
C GLN A 127 -14.45 21.45 15.61
N LEU A 128 -15.41 22.09 14.94
CA LEU A 128 -16.63 22.63 15.55
C LEU A 128 -17.74 21.58 15.67
N GLU A 129 -17.59 20.42 15.02
CA GLU A 129 -18.55 19.33 15.12
C GLU A 129 -18.69 18.80 16.57
N PRO A 130 -19.83 18.18 16.91
CA PRO A 130 -20.00 17.46 18.16
C PRO A 130 -18.87 16.45 18.44
N LEU A 131 -18.50 16.26 19.70
CA LEU A 131 -17.34 15.45 20.07
C LEU A 131 -17.45 14.00 19.57
N ASP A 132 -18.64 13.41 19.61
CA ASP A 132 -18.92 12.07 19.09
C ASP A 132 -18.64 11.97 17.58
N VAL A 133 -19.04 12.97 16.80
CA VAL A 133 -18.72 13.05 15.37
C VAL A 133 -17.21 13.15 15.14
N ARG A 134 -16.52 14.00 15.92
CA ARG A 134 -15.06 14.17 15.83
C ARG A 134 -14.30 12.89 16.22
N LEU A 135 -14.79 12.16 17.21
CA LEU A 135 -14.26 10.86 17.61
C LEU A 135 -14.45 9.82 16.49
N GLU A 136 -15.63 9.73 15.88
CA GLU A 136 -15.87 8.83 14.75
C GLU A 136 -14.93 9.14 13.57
N GLN A 137 -14.74 10.42 13.25
CA GLN A 137 -13.80 10.84 12.20
C GLN A 137 -12.36 10.48 12.55
N ALA A 138 -11.95 10.64 13.81
CA ALA A 138 -10.63 10.26 14.28
C ALA A 138 -10.40 8.74 14.19
N GLU A 139 -11.41 7.93 14.56
CA GLU A 139 -11.38 6.48 14.42
C GLU A 139 -11.17 6.07 12.94
N ARG A 140 -11.96 6.64 12.02
CA ARG A 140 -11.84 6.37 10.58
C ARG A 140 -10.45 6.74 10.05
N LYS A 141 -9.90 7.91 10.43
CA LYS A 141 -8.54 8.33 10.05
C LYS A 141 -7.48 7.37 10.60
N ALA A 142 -7.62 6.98 11.86
CA ALA A 142 -6.69 6.06 12.51
C ALA A 142 -6.66 4.70 11.81
N GLU A 143 -7.83 4.16 11.43
CA GLU A 143 -7.92 2.91 10.66
C GLU A 143 -7.14 2.97 9.35
N LEU A 144 -7.25 4.06 8.58
CA LEU A 144 -6.54 4.20 7.31
C LEU A 144 -5.03 4.37 7.50
N VAL A 145 -4.62 5.08 8.57
CA VAL A 145 -3.22 5.26 8.97
C VAL A 145 -2.57 3.93 9.35
N VAL A 146 -3.19 3.16 10.24
CA VAL A 146 -2.60 1.88 10.71
C VAL A 146 -2.52 0.87 9.59
N GLN A 147 -3.54 0.80 8.72
CA GLN A 147 -3.50 -0.03 7.50
C GLN A 147 -2.29 0.33 6.63
N LYS A 148 -2.04 1.63 6.42
CA LYS A 148 -0.90 2.09 5.64
C LYS A 148 0.42 1.71 6.31
N LEU A 149 0.59 1.97 7.60
CA LEU A 149 1.82 1.67 8.33
C LEU A 149 2.18 0.18 8.22
N VAL A 150 1.21 -0.71 8.43
CA VAL A 150 1.40 -2.16 8.31
C VAL A 150 1.69 -2.58 6.87
N ALA A 151 0.92 -2.10 5.89
CA ALA A 151 1.12 -2.46 4.50
C ALA A 151 2.44 -1.91 3.92
N ASP A 152 2.90 -0.75 4.41
CA ASP A 152 4.19 -0.18 4.04
C ASP A 152 5.35 -1.07 4.50
N THR A 153 5.33 -1.64 5.71
CA THR A 153 6.36 -2.61 6.14
C THR A 153 6.44 -3.81 5.19
N GLY A 154 5.28 -4.35 4.76
CA GLY A 154 5.25 -5.41 3.76
C GLY A 154 5.80 -4.98 2.39
N ARG A 155 5.50 -3.76 1.93
CA ARG A 155 6.03 -3.22 0.67
C ARG A 155 7.54 -3.01 0.75
N ASP A 156 8.02 -2.45 1.86
CA ASP A 156 9.44 -2.19 2.09
C ASP A 156 10.24 -3.49 2.11
N THR A 157 9.69 -4.58 2.67
CA THR A 157 10.28 -5.92 2.59
C THR A 157 10.51 -6.38 1.14
N VAL A 158 9.51 -6.24 0.27
CA VAL A 158 9.64 -6.61 -1.15
C VAL A 158 10.64 -5.71 -1.87
N LEU A 159 10.55 -4.39 -1.65
CA LEU A 159 11.43 -3.43 -2.32
C LEU A 159 12.90 -3.62 -1.91
N GLU A 160 13.14 -3.86 -0.63
CA GLU A 160 14.47 -4.11 -0.10
C GLU A 160 15.04 -5.44 -0.61
N ALA A 161 14.20 -6.48 -0.72
CA ALA A 161 14.57 -7.73 -1.37
C ALA A 161 14.95 -7.54 -2.84
N VAL A 162 14.15 -6.78 -3.61
CA VAL A 162 14.49 -6.41 -4.99
C VAL A 162 15.82 -5.67 -5.06
N ARG A 163 16.09 -4.77 -4.12
CA ARG A 163 17.33 -3.98 -4.07
C ARG A 163 18.57 -4.84 -3.78
N GLN A 164 18.43 -5.86 -2.93
CA GLN A 164 19.56 -6.69 -2.49
C GLN A 164 19.79 -7.94 -3.35
N ASP A 165 18.75 -8.53 -3.94
CA ASP A 165 18.90 -9.73 -4.78
C ASP A 165 19.48 -9.38 -6.15
N ARG A 166 20.66 -9.93 -6.46
CA ARG A 166 21.33 -9.75 -7.76
C ARG A 166 20.54 -10.35 -8.93
N GLN A 167 19.62 -11.27 -8.66
CA GLN A 167 18.75 -11.85 -9.68
C GLN A 167 17.50 -11.00 -9.93
N ALA A 168 17.11 -10.11 -9.02
CA ALA A 168 16.01 -9.18 -9.25
C ALA A 168 16.49 -8.04 -10.16
N THR A 169 15.76 -7.78 -11.23
CA THR A 169 16.13 -6.75 -12.22
C THR A 169 15.23 -5.52 -12.13
N ALA A 170 13.99 -5.70 -11.68
CA ALA A 170 13.02 -4.63 -11.53
C ALA A 170 11.88 -5.04 -10.59
N TRP A 171 10.96 -4.12 -10.38
CA TRP A 171 9.62 -4.43 -9.87
C TRP A 171 8.55 -3.67 -10.65
N ALA A 172 7.33 -4.18 -10.60
CA ALA A 172 6.14 -3.56 -11.17
C ALA A 172 5.12 -3.24 -10.08
N ARG A 173 4.35 -2.16 -10.29
CA ARG A 173 3.25 -1.79 -9.39
C ARG A 173 2.07 -2.71 -9.60
N SER A 174 1.62 -3.35 -8.53
CA SER A 174 0.47 -4.27 -8.51
C SER A 174 -0.71 -3.56 -7.88
N ALA A 175 -1.44 -2.80 -8.68
CA ALA A 175 -2.58 -2.02 -8.21
C ALA A 175 -3.79 -2.92 -7.92
N ALA A 176 -4.54 -2.60 -6.86
CA ALA A 176 -5.86 -3.20 -6.65
C ALA A 176 -6.83 -2.71 -7.74
N LEU A 177 -7.88 -3.49 -8.03
CA LEU A 177 -8.88 -3.11 -9.05
C LEU A 177 -9.48 -1.72 -8.73
N GLY A 178 -9.92 -1.51 -7.50
CA GLY A 178 -10.43 -0.21 -7.00
C GLY A 178 -9.34 0.78 -6.59
N ALA A 179 -8.12 0.71 -7.13
CA ALA A 179 -7.05 1.63 -6.74
C ALA A 179 -7.26 3.07 -7.23
N CYS A 180 -6.55 4.02 -6.60
CA CYS A 180 -6.54 5.40 -7.04
C CYS A 180 -5.88 5.57 -8.41
N ALA A 181 -6.21 6.67 -9.11
CA ALA A 181 -5.68 6.98 -10.44
C ALA A 181 -4.15 6.97 -10.50
N PHE A 182 -3.47 7.38 -9.42
CA PHE A 182 -2.01 7.37 -9.37
C PHE A 182 -1.45 5.94 -9.40
N CYS A 183 -2.00 5.03 -8.60
CA CYS A 183 -1.53 3.64 -8.60
C CYS A 183 -1.87 2.91 -9.90
N LYS A 184 -3.05 3.15 -10.49
CA LYS A 184 -3.43 2.62 -11.82
C LYS A 184 -2.50 3.12 -12.92
N MET A 185 -2.09 4.39 -12.86
CA MET A 185 -1.12 4.97 -13.79
C MET A 185 0.27 4.35 -13.63
N LEU A 186 0.68 4.02 -12.40
CA LEU A 186 1.98 3.37 -12.19
C LEU A 186 1.95 1.89 -12.58
N SER A 187 0.85 1.17 -12.36
CA SER A 187 0.73 -0.24 -12.76
C SER A 187 0.70 -0.40 -14.26
N SER A 188 0.13 0.56 -15.00
CA SER A 188 0.10 0.52 -16.47
C SER A 188 1.47 0.66 -17.14
N ARG A 189 2.52 1.04 -16.40
CA ARG A 189 3.89 1.14 -16.92
C ARG A 189 4.63 -0.19 -16.98
N GLY A 190 4.17 -1.20 -16.25
CA GLY A 190 4.86 -2.49 -16.13
C GLY A 190 6.12 -2.43 -15.25
N ALA A 191 7.07 -3.32 -15.51
CA ALA A 191 8.31 -3.49 -14.73
C ALA A 191 9.40 -2.46 -15.10
N VAL A 192 9.11 -1.19 -14.83
CA VAL A 192 10.00 -0.07 -15.18
C VAL A 192 10.81 0.46 -14.00
N PHE A 193 10.54 -0.02 -12.79
CA PHE A 193 11.23 0.45 -11.58
C PHE A 193 12.41 -0.48 -11.30
N ALA A 194 13.61 -0.03 -11.70
CA ALA A 194 14.84 -0.73 -11.35
C ALA A 194 15.14 -0.60 -9.85
N GLN A 195 16.06 -1.43 -9.37
CA GLN A 195 16.38 -1.67 -7.94
C GLN A 195 16.52 -0.39 -7.09
N ASP A 196 17.11 0.68 -7.65
CA ASP A 196 17.40 1.93 -6.91
C ASP A 196 16.58 3.15 -7.40
N THR A 197 15.49 2.95 -8.16
CA THR A 197 14.83 4.06 -8.86
C THR A 197 13.95 4.92 -7.96
N VAL A 198 12.97 4.32 -7.28
CA VAL A 198 11.97 5.04 -6.47
C VAL A 198 11.38 4.13 -5.37
N GLY A 199 11.11 4.70 -4.20
CA GLY A 199 10.36 4.02 -3.15
C GLY A 199 8.86 3.88 -3.46
N PHE A 200 8.17 3.02 -2.70
CA PHE A 200 6.74 2.80 -2.85
C PHE A 200 5.93 3.91 -2.16
N ARG A 201 5.60 4.98 -2.89
CA ARG A 201 4.65 5.98 -2.36
C ARG A 201 3.21 5.47 -2.40
N ALA A 202 2.52 5.60 -1.28
CA ALA A 202 1.11 5.22 -1.08
C ALA A 202 0.42 6.23 -0.14
N HIS A 203 -0.89 6.42 -0.34
CA HIS A 203 -1.76 7.18 0.58
C HIS A 203 -2.40 6.25 1.62
N ASP A 204 -3.05 6.83 2.63
CA ASP A 204 -3.80 6.08 3.64
C ASP A 204 -4.94 5.27 2.98
N GLY A 205 -5.15 4.03 3.41
CA GLY A 205 -6.12 3.11 2.79
C GLY A 205 -5.70 2.54 1.42
N CYS A 206 -4.43 2.67 1.02
CA CYS A 206 -3.93 2.05 -0.21
C CYS A 206 -3.74 0.54 -0.04
N HIS A 207 -4.24 -0.26 -0.99
CA HIS A 207 -4.10 -1.71 -1.02
C HIS A 207 -3.26 -2.24 -2.19
N CYS A 208 -2.36 -1.40 -2.72
CA CYS A 208 -1.48 -1.78 -3.82
C CYS A 208 -0.21 -2.46 -3.29
N ALA A 209 0.42 -3.28 -4.12
CA ALA A 209 1.64 -4.04 -3.83
C ALA A 209 2.72 -3.83 -4.90
N ALA A 210 3.90 -4.40 -4.69
CA ALA A 210 4.98 -4.48 -5.67
C ALA A 210 5.18 -5.95 -6.06
N THR A 211 5.30 -6.23 -7.36
CA THR A 211 5.67 -7.55 -7.89
C THR A 211 7.13 -7.52 -8.34
N PRO A 212 8.02 -8.36 -7.79
CA PRO A 212 9.41 -8.45 -8.23
C PRO A 212 9.50 -9.06 -9.63
N VAL A 213 10.54 -8.68 -10.39
CA VAL A 213 10.85 -9.24 -11.71
C VAL A 213 12.30 -9.65 -11.73
N PHE A 214 12.54 -10.91 -12.08
CA PHE A 214 13.86 -11.52 -12.05
C PHE A 214 14.51 -11.63 -13.43
N ALA A 215 15.83 -11.83 -13.46
CA ALA A 215 16.59 -12.02 -14.68
C ALA A 215 16.03 -13.20 -15.48
N GLY A 216 15.85 -12.98 -16.78
CA GLY A 216 15.24 -13.98 -17.67
C GLY A 216 13.71 -13.97 -17.67
N GLN A 217 13.04 -13.17 -16.83
CA GLN A 217 11.59 -13.00 -16.91
C GLN A 217 11.18 -11.87 -17.87
N ARG A 218 10.02 -12.03 -18.50
CA ARG A 218 9.26 -10.97 -19.18
C ARG A 218 8.05 -10.59 -18.33
N PHE A 219 7.92 -9.30 -18.03
CA PHE A 219 6.73 -8.79 -17.35
C PHE A 219 5.57 -8.59 -18.34
N GLU A 220 4.40 -9.12 -18.01
CA GLU A 220 3.17 -8.94 -18.77
C GLU A 220 2.11 -8.27 -17.91
N LEU A 221 1.56 -7.15 -18.40
CA LEU A 221 0.44 -6.48 -17.76
C LEU A 221 -0.76 -7.42 -17.69
N SER A 222 -1.43 -7.46 -16.56
CA SER A 222 -2.73 -8.11 -16.39
C SER A 222 -3.80 -7.50 -17.32
N PRO A 223 -4.95 -8.17 -17.55
CA PRO A 223 -6.02 -7.63 -18.39
C PRO A 223 -6.49 -6.22 -17.98
N HIS A 224 -6.65 -5.96 -16.68
CA HIS A 224 -7.10 -4.66 -16.19
C HIS A 224 -6.02 -3.58 -16.31
N ALA A 225 -4.75 -3.91 -16.07
CA ALA A 225 -3.67 -2.94 -16.25
C ALA A 225 -3.40 -2.62 -17.72
N ARG A 226 -3.65 -3.56 -18.64
CA ARG A 226 -3.65 -3.29 -20.09
C ARG A 226 -4.73 -2.29 -20.47
N GLU A 227 -5.93 -2.42 -19.90
CA GLU A 227 -7.00 -1.45 -20.15
C GLU A 227 -6.64 -0.07 -19.58
N TRP A 228 -6.09 0.00 -18.37
CA TRP A 228 -5.59 1.26 -17.81
C TRP A 228 -4.42 1.85 -18.64
N ALA A 229 -3.56 1.00 -19.22
CA ALA A 229 -2.52 1.44 -20.15
C ALA A 229 -3.12 2.05 -21.41
N ARG A 230 -4.14 1.41 -22.00
CA ARG A 230 -4.89 1.94 -23.15
C ARG A 230 -5.48 3.31 -22.83
N LEU A 231 -6.20 3.44 -21.72
CA LEU A 231 -6.77 4.72 -21.26
C LEU A 231 -5.69 5.79 -21.00
N TYR A 232 -4.56 5.41 -20.39
CA TYR A 232 -3.47 6.36 -20.18
C TYR A 232 -2.87 6.85 -21.51
N GLN A 233 -2.65 5.94 -22.47
CA GLN A 233 -2.08 6.30 -23.78
C GLN A 233 -3.01 7.22 -24.56
N GLU A 234 -4.31 6.91 -24.59
CA GLU A 234 -5.30 7.66 -25.34
C GLU A 234 -5.55 9.05 -24.76
N TYR A 235 -5.70 9.17 -23.43
CA TYR A 235 -6.18 10.42 -22.82
C TYR A 235 -5.08 11.27 -22.15
N ALA A 236 -3.96 10.68 -21.74
CA ALA A 236 -3.01 11.32 -20.83
C ALA A 236 -1.57 11.43 -21.36
N ALA A 237 -1.03 10.41 -22.05
CA ALA A 237 0.41 10.27 -22.30
C ALA A 237 1.07 11.51 -22.94
N GLY A 238 0.43 12.11 -23.95
CA GLY A 238 0.93 13.30 -24.66
C GLY A 238 0.82 14.64 -23.90
N HIS A 239 0.30 14.65 -22.68
CA HIS A 239 -0.08 15.88 -21.97
C HIS A 239 0.79 16.15 -20.74
N SER A 240 2.08 16.40 -20.94
CA SER A 240 3.04 16.67 -19.86
C SER A 240 2.52 17.69 -18.84
N GLY A 241 2.76 17.44 -17.55
CA GLY A 241 2.27 18.27 -16.44
C GLY A 241 0.80 18.09 -16.06
N SER A 242 -0.03 17.50 -16.92
CA SER A 242 -1.47 17.26 -16.65
C SER A 242 -1.90 15.80 -16.76
N GLN A 243 -0.95 14.88 -16.98
CA GLN A 243 -1.18 13.45 -17.21
C GLN A 243 -2.09 12.82 -16.16
N LEU A 244 -1.79 13.00 -14.86
CA LEU A 244 -2.58 12.41 -13.78
C LEU A 244 -4.01 12.98 -13.70
N ALA A 245 -4.18 14.28 -13.94
CA ALA A 245 -5.49 14.92 -13.91
C ALA A 245 -6.37 14.43 -15.07
N ARG A 246 -5.81 14.32 -16.27
CA ARG A 246 -6.49 13.78 -17.46
C ARG A 246 -6.81 12.30 -17.30
N PHE A 247 -5.86 11.51 -16.81
CA PHE A 247 -6.07 10.10 -16.56
C PHE A 247 -7.16 9.86 -15.51
N ARG A 248 -7.23 10.69 -14.47
CA ARG A 248 -8.31 10.63 -13.48
C ARG A 248 -9.69 10.87 -14.13
N ARG A 249 -9.81 11.80 -15.07
CA ARG A 249 -11.07 12.04 -15.81
C ARG A 249 -11.43 10.83 -16.69
N ALA A 250 -10.47 10.32 -17.45
CA ALA A 250 -10.68 9.13 -18.29
C ALA A 250 -11.11 7.91 -17.46
N LEU A 251 -10.53 7.69 -16.29
CA LEU A 251 -10.95 6.62 -15.38
C LEU A 251 -12.38 6.82 -14.88
N ALA A 252 -12.79 8.05 -14.56
CA ALA A 252 -14.16 8.32 -14.12
C ALA A 252 -15.21 7.98 -15.19
N GLU A 253 -14.84 8.09 -16.47
CA GLU A 253 -15.74 7.85 -17.61
C GLU A 253 -15.71 6.39 -18.11
N HIS A 254 -14.57 5.70 -17.99
CA HIS A 254 -14.34 4.43 -18.71
C HIS A 254 -13.91 3.26 -17.83
N ASP A 255 -13.48 3.48 -16.59
CA ASP A 255 -12.94 2.42 -15.76
C ASP A 255 -14.04 1.49 -15.22
N GLN A 256 -13.83 0.18 -15.39
CA GLN A 256 -14.75 -0.84 -14.88
C GLN A 256 -14.62 -1.01 -13.36
N TYR A 257 -13.56 -0.47 -12.75
CA TYR A 257 -13.25 -0.63 -11.34
C TYR A 257 -13.02 0.73 -10.64
N PRO A 258 -14.03 1.61 -10.59
CA PRO A 258 -13.88 2.94 -10.00
C PRO A 258 -13.42 2.85 -8.53
N LEU A 259 -12.70 3.89 -8.07
CA LEU A 259 -12.28 3.99 -6.68
C LEU A 259 -13.53 4.09 -5.79
N PRO A 260 -13.68 3.24 -4.75
CA PRO A 260 -14.83 3.34 -3.86
C PRO A 260 -14.92 4.74 -3.23
N GLY A 261 -16.10 5.37 -3.32
CA GLY A 261 -16.32 6.73 -2.81
C GLY A 261 -15.79 7.85 -3.71
N SER A 262 -15.35 7.56 -4.94
CA SER A 262 -15.12 8.59 -5.97
C SER A 262 -16.38 8.78 -6.82
N PHE A 263 -17.34 9.55 -6.31
CA PHE A 263 -18.39 10.17 -7.10
C PHE A 263 -18.42 11.66 -6.79
#